data_AF-A0A6J4NLA2-F1
#
_entry.id   AF-A0A6J4NLA2-F1
#
_cell.length_a   1.000
_cell.length_b   1.000
_cell.length_c   1.000
_cell.angle_alpha   90.00
_cell.angle_beta   90.00
_cell.angle_gamma   90.00
#
_symmetry.space_group_name_H-M   'P 1'
#
loop_
_entity.id
_entity.type
_entity.pdbx_description
1 polymer ?
#
loop_
_entity_poly.entity_id
_entity_poly.type
_entity_poly.pdbx_seq_one_letter_code
_entity_poly.pdbx_strand_id
1 'polypeptide(L)'
;MEAALSRMESPTGDGRGLVPCTIRVLFQKKGDCVEYRRLGGSGVKVSEISLGSWLTYGGSVAEQQATDCIHKAYELGINFFDTANVYVRGAAEEIVGNALKGFERDSYFLATKVYFPMGEGPNDRGLSRKHITEQCHASLRRLGVDYVDL
;
A
#
# COMPACT_ATOMS: atom_id res chain seq x y z
N MET A 1 -32.70 -10.02 7.58
CA MET A 1 -32.84 -10.83 8.81
C MET A 1 -32.89 -9.85 9.95
N GLU A 2 -34.04 -9.85 10.61
CA GLU A 2 -34.53 -8.90 11.61
C GLU A 2 -33.74 -9.02 12.92
N ALA A 3 -33.49 -7.89 13.59
CA ALA A 3 -33.30 -7.86 15.04
C ALA A 3 -33.56 -6.44 15.58
N ALA A 4 -34.62 -6.36 16.37
CA ALA A 4 -35.08 -5.21 17.13
C ALA A 4 -34.05 -4.75 18.18
N LEU A 5 -34.13 -3.48 18.61
CA LEU A 5 -33.71 -3.07 19.95
C LEU A 5 -34.43 -1.79 20.39
N SER A 6 -35.44 -2.03 21.22
CA SER A 6 -35.76 -1.35 22.48
C SER A 6 -35.77 0.17 22.56
N ARG A 7 -36.97 0.69 22.85
CA ARG A 7 -37.23 2.02 23.38
C ARG A 7 -36.43 2.25 24.68
N MET A 8 -35.79 3.41 24.81
CA MET A 8 -35.49 4.03 26.10
C MET A 8 -36.04 5.45 26.08
N GLU A 9 -37.13 5.67 26.81
CA GLU A 9 -37.52 6.98 27.29
C GLU A 9 -36.68 7.33 28.52
N SER A 10 -36.30 8.59 28.69
CA SER A 10 -35.85 9.15 29.97
C SER A 10 -36.04 10.69 29.98
N PRO A 11 -36.05 11.35 31.15
CA PRO A 11 -37.19 12.10 31.64
C PRO A 11 -37.09 13.63 31.45
N THR A 12 -38.23 14.27 31.69
CA THR A 12 -38.47 15.71 31.75
C THR A 12 -37.46 16.51 32.59
N GLY A 13 -37.03 17.67 32.06
CA GLY A 13 -36.88 18.91 32.85
C GLY A 13 -35.47 19.45 33.13
N ASP A 14 -34.97 20.35 32.27
CA ASP A 14 -34.19 21.57 32.56
C ASP A 14 -33.94 22.25 31.20
N GLY A 15 -34.51 23.44 31.02
CA GLY A 15 -34.49 24.21 29.76
C GLY A 15 -33.14 24.85 29.40
N ARG A 16 -32.03 24.11 29.49
CA ARG A 16 -30.75 24.50 28.93
C ARG A 16 -30.47 23.63 27.70
N GLY A 17 -30.58 24.25 26.52
CA GLY A 17 -30.43 23.60 25.23
C GLY A 17 -29.12 22.83 25.11
N LEU A 18 -29.20 21.52 25.34
CA LEU A 18 -28.22 20.56 24.87
C LEU A 18 -28.30 20.60 23.35
N VAL A 19 -27.25 21.14 22.71
CA VAL A 19 -27.01 20.91 21.29
C VAL A 19 -26.99 19.38 21.15
N PRO A 20 -27.91 18.77 20.39
CA PRO A 20 -27.89 17.32 20.24
C PRO A 20 -26.56 17.00 19.57
N CYS A 21 -25.64 16.40 20.34
CA CYS A 21 -24.48 15.75 19.80
C CYS A 21 -25.01 14.49 19.11
N THR A 22 -25.62 14.69 17.95
CA THR A 22 -25.94 13.62 17.04
C THR A 22 -24.58 13.06 16.66
N ILE A 23 -24.21 11.95 17.31
CA ILE A 23 -23.17 11.06 16.81
C ILE A 23 -23.67 10.64 15.44
N ARG A 24 -23.28 11.41 14.43
CA ARG A 24 -23.48 11.07 13.04
C ARG A 24 -22.56 9.88 12.87
N VAL A 25 -23.13 8.67 12.99
CA VAL A 25 -22.48 7.47 12.49
C VAL A 25 -22.35 7.70 10.99
N LEU A 26 -21.24 8.32 10.60
CA LEU A 26 -20.84 8.39 9.22
C LEU A 26 -20.54 6.95 8.86
N PHE A 27 -21.49 6.31 8.19
CA PHE A 27 -21.20 5.17 7.35
C PHE A 27 -20.16 5.65 6.33
N GLN A 28 -18.87 5.54 6.67
CA GLN A 28 -17.78 5.81 5.74
C GLN A 28 -17.99 4.86 4.56
N LYS A 29 -18.07 5.42 3.35
CA LYS A 29 -18.12 4.56 2.16
C LYS A 29 -16.81 3.78 2.10
N LYS A 30 -16.90 2.57 1.55
CA LYS A 30 -15.75 1.77 1.13
C LYS A 30 -14.88 2.67 0.22
N GLY A 31 -13.75 3.17 0.74
CA GLY A 31 -12.85 4.10 0.05
C GLY A 31 -12.62 5.48 0.70
N ASP A 32 -13.30 5.84 1.79
CA ASP A 32 -13.19 7.18 2.41
C ASP A 32 -12.10 7.30 3.50
N CYS A 33 -11.28 6.27 3.76
CA CYS A 33 -10.35 6.28 4.90
C CYS A 33 -8.94 6.83 4.58
N VAL A 34 -8.60 7.07 3.30
CA VAL A 34 -7.25 7.50 2.89
C VAL A 34 -7.34 8.71 1.98
N GLU A 35 -6.67 9.79 2.38
CA GLU A 35 -6.54 11.02 1.59
C GLU A 35 -5.47 10.85 0.50
N TYR A 36 -5.66 11.48 -0.65
CA TYR A 36 -4.70 11.47 -1.75
C TYR A 36 -3.98 12.81 -1.86
N ARG A 37 -2.65 12.77 -1.91
CA ARG A 37 -1.78 13.94 -1.97
C ARG A 37 -1.01 13.98 -3.27
N ARG A 38 -0.80 15.20 -3.78
CA ARG A 38 0.01 15.43 -4.97
C ARG A 38 1.49 15.17 -4.65
N LEU A 39 2.17 14.41 -5.50
CA LEU A 39 3.60 14.13 -5.32
C LEU A 39 4.42 15.34 -5.79
N GLY A 40 4.69 16.27 -4.88
CA GLY A 40 5.42 17.51 -5.18
C GLY A 40 4.73 18.34 -6.28
N GLY A 41 5.51 18.82 -7.25
CA GLY A 41 5.00 19.54 -8.42
C GLY A 41 4.41 18.66 -9.53
N SER A 42 4.50 17.34 -9.44
CA SER A 42 4.07 16.41 -10.49
C SER A 42 2.54 16.31 -10.62
N GLY A 43 2.01 15.78 -11.72
CA GLY A 43 0.56 15.51 -11.84
C GLY A 43 0.06 14.29 -11.06
N VAL A 44 0.96 13.56 -10.40
CA VAL A 44 0.66 12.28 -9.75
C VAL A 44 0.01 12.51 -8.39
N LYS A 45 -1.04 11.74 -8.10
CA LYS A 45 -1.65 11.66 -6.77
C LYS A 45 -1.43 10.28 -6.17
N VAL A 46 -0.86 10.24 -4.98
CA VAL A 46 -0.62 9.03 -4.20
C VAL A 46 -1.38 9.11 -2.88
N SER A 47 -1.72 7.97 -2.31
CA SER A 47 -2.27 7.89 -0.96
C SER A 47 -1.30 8.52 0.06
N GLU A 48 -1.82 9.21 1.06
CA GLU A 48 -1.03 9.83 2.14
C GLU A 48 -0.21 8.77 2.91
N ILE A 49 -0.71 7.55 2.96
CA ILE A 49 -0.03 6.38 3.50
C ILE A 49 0.44 5.50 2.34
N SER A 50 1.70 5.08 2.37
CA SER A 50 2.25 4.07 1.46
C SER A 50 2.52 2.77 2.21
N LEU A 51 2.48 1.64 1.49
CA LEU A 51 2.82 0.33 2.03
C LEU A 51 4.20 -0.10 1.52
N GLY A 52 5.17 -0.15 2.43
CA GLY A 52 6.52 -0.65 2.15
C GLY A 52 6.70 -2.12 2.51
N SER A 53 7.50 -2.82 1.72
CA SER A 53 7.77 -4.27 1.86
C SER A 53 9.03 -4.63 2.68
N TRP A 54 9.76 -3.63 3.20
CA TRP A 54 11.03 -3.82 3.90
C TRP A 54 10.90 -4.73 5.15
N LEU A 55 11.86 -5.66 5.31
CA LEU A 55 12.02 -6.63 6.40
C LEU A 55 10.93 -7.71 6.54
N THR A 56 9.70 -7.42 6.18
CA THR A 56 8.55 -8.30 6.43
C THR A 56 8.32 -9.26 5.27
N TYR A 57 8.28 -8.76 4.04
CA TYR A 57 7.88 -9.57 2.88
C TYR A 57 9.05 -10.41 2.36
N GLY A 58 8.83 -11.73 2.28
CA GLY A 58 9.85 -12.72 1.89
C GLY A 58 10.79 -13.13 3.04
N GLY A 59 10.69 -12.47 4.19
CA GLY A 59 11.51 -12.73 5.36
C GLY A 59 10.70 -13.31 6.51
N SER A 60 10.36 -12.46 7.48
CA SER A 60 9.73 -12.85 8.75
C SER A 60 8.22 -13.09 8.68
N VAL A 61 7.55 -12.62 7.61
CA VAL A 61 6.11 -12.77 7.40
C VAL A 61 5.85 -13.82 6.34
N ALA A 62 4.88 -14.71 6.60
CA ALA A 62 4.46 -15.71 5.63
C ALA A 62 3.86 -15.03 4.38
N GLU A 63 4.13 -15.58 3.20
CA GLU A 63 3.68 -15.01 1.91
C GLU A 63 2.18 -14.70 1.87
N GLN A 64 1.35 -15.58 2.44
CA GLN A 64 -0.10 -15.37 2.51
C GLN A 64 -0.45 -14.11 3.31
N GLN A 65 0.20 -13.90 4.46
CA GLN A 65 -0.04 -12.72 5.30
C GLN A 65 0.42 -11.43 4.62
N ALA A 66 1.52 -11.48 3.87
CA ALA A 66 1.98 -10.35 3.06
C ALA A 66 0.95 -10.02 1.96
N THR A 67 0.44 -11.04 1.28
CA THR A 67 -0.61 -10.90 0.26
C THR A 67 -1.88 -10.30 0.84
N ASP A 68 -2.37 -10.84 1.95
CA ASP A 68 -3.57 -10.35 2.64
C ASP A 68 -3.40 -8.89 3.08
N CYS A 69 -2.20 -8.51 3.52
CA CYS A 69 -1.89 -7.14 3.91
C CYS A 69 -1.94 -6.17 2.71
N ILE A 70 -1.35 -6.55 1.57
CA ILE A 70 -1.39 -5.77 0.33
C ILE A 70 -2.83 -5.62 -0.16
N HIS A 71 -3.60 -6.71 -0.19
CA HIS A 71 -5.00 -6.69 -0.60
C HIS A 71 -5.80 -5.79 0.33
N LYS A 72 -5.56 -5.88 1.64
CA LYS A 72 -6.26 -5.03 2.59
C LYS A 72 -5.91 -3.55 2.44
N ALA A 73 -4.64 -3.23 2.20
CA ALA A 73 -4.21 -1.87 1.95
C ALA A 73 -4.90 -1.30 0.70
N TYR A 74 -4.94 -2.06 -0.39
CA TYR A 74 -5.63 -1.68 -1.61
C TYR A 74 -7.13 -1.45 -1.38
N GLU A 75 -7.81 -2.36 -0.66
CA GLU A 75 -9.23 -2.19 -0.29
C GLU A 75 -9.51 -0.92 0.53
N LEU A 76 -8.55 -0.47 1.32
CA LEU A 76 -8.62 0.75 2.12
C LEU A 76 -8.29 2.02 1.31
N GLY A 77 -7.92 1.89 0.03
CA GLY A 77 -7.58 3.02 -0.84
C GLY A 77 -6.11 3.44 -0.78
N ILE A 78 -5.22 2.59 -0.25
CA ILE A 78 -3.77 2.79 -0.41
C ILE A 78 -3.42 2.40 -1.84
N ASN A 79 -2.85 3.34 -2.60
CA ASN A 79 -2.43 3.11 -3.97
C ASN A 79 -0.90 3.17 -4.14
N PHE A 80 -0.13 3.50 -3.11
CA PHE A 80 1.32 3.61 -3.19
C PHE A 80 2.00 2.41 -2.52
N PHE A 81 2.64 1.56 -3.33
CA PHE A 81 3.41 0.39 -2.90
C PHE A 81 4.92 0.58 -3.17
N ASP A 82 5.73 0.31 -2.15
CA ASP A 82 7.19 0.51 -2.16
C ASP A 82 7.96 -0.80 -1.91
N THR A 83 8.97 -1.05 -2.74
CA THR A 83 9.88 -2.20 -2.62
C THR A 83 11.31 -1.85 -3.03
N ALA A 84 12.25 -2.80 -3.00
CA ALA A 84 13.53 -2.66 -3.66
C ALA A 84 14.11 -4.02 -4.05
N ASN A 85 15.02 -4.01 -5.02
CA ASN A 85 15.67 -5.22 -5.52
C ASN A 85 16.33 -6.07 -4.42
N VAL A 86 16.94 -5.44 -3.43
CA VAL A 86 17.71 -6.13 -2.39
C VAL A 86 16.86 -6.71 -1.26
N TYR A 87 15.57 -6.35 -1.20
CA TYR A 87 14.70 -6.76 -0.10
C TYR A 87 14.52 -8.28 -0.18
N VAL A 88 15.14 -8.98 0.79
CA VAL A 88 15.30 -10.44 0.79
C VAL A 88 15.83 -10.96 -0.55
N ARG A 89 16.85 -10.27 -1.10
CA ARG A 89 17.49 -10.60 -2.39
C ARG A 89 16.51 -10.77 -3.56
N GLY A 90 15.40 -10.04 -3.54
CA GLY A 90 14.41 -10.00 -4.62
C GLY A 90 13.11 -10.73 -4.30
N ALA A 91 13.07 -11.58 -3.27
CA ALA A 91 11.84 -12.31 -2.92
C ALA A 91 10.68 -11.37 -2.53
N ALA A 92 10.98 -10.20 -1.94
CA ALA A 92 9.96 -9.21 -1.63
C ALA A 92 9.28 -8.66 -2.90
N GLU A 93 10.03 -8.46 -3.99
CA GLU A 93 9.47 -8.03 -5.28
C GLU A 93 8.59 -9.10 -5.90
N GLU A 94 8.97 -10.37 -5.79
CA GLU A 94 8.15 -11.49 -6.27
C GLU A 94 6.81 -11.57 -5.54
N ILE A 95 6.82 -11.43 -4.20
CA ILE A 95 5.60 -11.43 -3.39
C ILE A 95 4.71 -10.22 -3.70
N VAL A 96 5.29 -9.02 -3.78
CA VAL A 96 4.54 -7.80 -4.13
C VAL A 96 3.93 -7.93 -5.52
N GLY A 97 4.70 -8.41 -6.51
CA GLY A 97 4.22 -8.63 -7.87
C GLY A 97 3.08 -9.64 -7.93
N ASN A 98 3.23 -10.79 -7.26
CA ASN A 98 2.20 -11.82 -7.19
C ASN A 98 0.91 -11.30 -6.53
N ALA A 99 1.03 -10.56 -5.42
CA ALA A 99 -0.11 -10.01 -4.70
C ALA A 99 -0.87 -8.95 -5.52
N LEU A 100 -0.16 -8.14 -6.31
CA LEU A 100 -0.75 -7.06 -7.11
C LEU A 100 -1.31 -7.52 -8.47
N LYS A 101 -1.00 -8.74 -8.92
CA LYS A 101 -1.39 -9.27 -10.24
C LYS A 101 -2.90 -9.27 -10.51
N GLY A 102 -3.73 -9.26 -9.45
CA GLY A 102 -5.19 -9.20 -9.55
C GLY A 102 -5.79 -7.79 -9.66
N PHE A 103 -4.96 -6.74 -9.61
CA PHE A 103 -5.39 -5.35 -9.73
C PHE A 103 -4.92 -4.75 -11.06
N GLU A 104 -5.71 -3.82 -11.60
CA GLU A 104 -5.32 -3.07 -12.80
C GLU A 104 -4.00 -2.33 -12.57
N ARG A 105 -3.02 -2.49 -13.46
CA ARG A 105 -1.66 -1.95 -13.23
C ARG A 105 -1.66 -0.42 -13.10
N ASP A 106 -2.55 0.27 -13.79
CA ASP A 106 -2.66 1.74 -13.77
C ASP A 106 -3.44 2.28 -12.56
N SER A 107 -4.00 1.42 -11.70
CA SER A 107 -4.73 1.84 -10.49
C SER A 107 -3.83 2.15 -9.29
N TYR A 108 -2.55 1.80 -9.36
CA TYR A 108 -1.59 1.97 -8.27
C TYR A 108 -0.25 2.53 -8.74
N PHE A 109 0.44 3.18 -7.81
CA PHE A 109 1.78 3.70 -7.92
C PHE A 109 2.76 2.71 -7.29
N LEU A 110 3.68 2.16 -8.09
CA LEU A 110 4.64 1.15 -7.69
C LEU A 110 6.07 1.68 -7.80
N ALA A 111 6.79 1.70 -6.69
CA ALA A 111 8.19 2.11 -6.62
C ALA A 111 9.13 0.93 -6.35
N THR A 112 10.27 0.88 -7.03
CA THR A 112 11.41 0.03 -6.66
C THR A 112 12.72 0.82 -6.63
N LYS A 113 13.79 0.21 -6.12
CA LYS A 113 15.07 0.88 -5.87
C LYS A 113 16.23 -0.04 -6.18
N VAL A 114 17.39 0.58 -6.42
CA VAL A 114 18.66 -0.09 -6.66
C VAL A 114 19.78 0.66 -5.95
N TYR A 115 20.64 -0.05 -5.23
CA TYR A 115 21.90 0.49 -4.68
C TYR A 115 22.78 -0.62 -4.09
N PHE A 116 22.19 -1.44 -3.22
CA PHE A 116 22.92 -2.45 -2.46
C PHE A 116 23.34 -3.65 -3.32
N PRO A 117 24.34 -4.42 -2.87
CA PRO A 117 24.84 -5.57 -3.62
C PRO A 117 23.76 -6.63 -3.87
N MET A 118 23.61 -7.04 -5.14
CA MET A 118 22.75 -8.16 -5.56
C MET A 118 23.56 -9.40 -5.95
N GLY A 119 24.88 -9.33 -5.84
CA GLY A 119 25.84 -10.38 -6.18
C GLY A 119 27.26 -9.99 -5.78
N GLU A 120 28.21 -10.89 -6.04
CA GLU A 120 29.63 -10.73 -5.68
C GLU A 120 30.45 -10.11 -6.82
N GLY A 121 29.87 -9.95 -8.01
CA GLY A 121 30.55 -9.40 -9.17
C GLY A 121 30.91 -7.92 -9.01
N PRO A 122 31.89 -7.44 -9.78
CA PRO A 122 32.37 -6.05 -9.70
C PRO A 122 31.29 -5.01 -10.07
N ASN A 123 30.25 -5.43 -10.81
CA ASN A 123 29.16 -4.57 -11.26
C ASN A 123 27.82 -4.86 -10.53
N ASP A 124 27.84 -5.67 -9.47
CA ASP A 124 26.61 -6.11 -8.80
C ASP A 124 26.19 -5.17 -7.66
N ARG A 125 26.69 -3.91 -7.64
CA ARG A 125 26.41 -2.91 -6.61
C ARG A 125 26.50 -1.46 -7.12
N GLY A 126 26.03 -0.53 -6.30
CA GLY A 126 26.20 0.91 -6.49
C GLY A 126 25.26 1.49 -7.54
N LEU A 127 25.63 2.66 -8.09
CA LEU A 127 24.79 3.43 -9.02
C LEU A 127 25.42 3.56 -10.41
N SER A 128 26.21 2.57 -10.82
CA SER A 128 26.70 2.52 -12.19
C SER A 128 25.52 2.33 -13.16
N ARG A 129 25.59 2.95 -14.35
CA ARG A 129 24.54 2.80 -15.37
C ARG A 129 24.24 1.34 -15.69
N LYS A 130 25.28 0.50 -15.73
CA LYS A 130 25.16 -0.95 -15.97
C LYS A 130 24.32 -1.60 -14.87
N HIS A 131 24.69 -1.39 -13.60
CA HIS A 131 23.98 -1.98 -12.47
C HIS A 131 22.51 -1.52 -12.41
N ILE A 132 22.26 -0.21 -12.56
CA ILE A 132 20.90 0.35 -12.55
C ILE A 132 20.04 -0.28 -13.65
N THR A 133 20.54 -0.34 -14.89
CA THR A 133 19.79 -0.87 -16.03
C THR A 133 19.47 -2.35 -15.86
N GLU A 134 20.47 -3.15 -15.47
CA GLU A 134 20.31 -4.60 -15.31
C GLU A 134 19.39 -4.95 -14.15
N GLN A 135 19.51 -4.23 -13.03
CA GLN A 135 18.63 -4.43 -11.89
C GLN A 135 17.22 -3.92 -12.13
N CYS A 136 17.03 -2.83 -12.87
CA CYS A 136 15.69 -2.40 -13.28
C CYS A 136 15.00 -3.51 -14.09
N HIS A 137 15.68 -4.07 -15.11
CA HIS A 137 15.13 -5.19 -15.87
C HIS A 137 14.86 -6.43 -14.99
N ALA A 138 15.71 -6.70 -14.01
CA ALA A 138 15.52 -7.82 -13.09
C ALA A 138 14.33 -7.60 -12.15
N SER A 139 14.15 -6.39 -11.64
CA SER A 139 13.01 -6.00 -10.81
C SER A 139 11.69 -6.09 -11.60
N LEU A 140 11.64 -5.60 -12.84
CA LEU A 140 10.45 -5.73 -13.70
C LEU A 140 10.04 -7.21 -13.89
N ARG A 141 11.02 -8.10 -14.10
CA ARG A 141 10.75 -9.55 -14.21
C ARG A 141 10.22 -10.15 -12.91
N ARG A 142 10.79 -9.80 -11.75
CA ARG A 142 10.33 -10.30 -10.44
C ARG A 142 8.93 -9.77 -10.09
N LEU A 143 8.69 -8.49 -10.35
CA LEU A 143 7.39 -7.84 -10.13
C LEU A 143 6.33 -8.31 -11.12
N GLY A 144 6.72 -8.84 -12.28
CA GLY A 144 5.81 -9.29 -13.33
C GLY A 144 5.08 -8.12 -14.01
N VAL A 145 5.74 -6.96 -14.15
CA VAL A 145 5.17 -5.74 -14.74
C VAL A 145 6.09 -5.18 -15.82
N ASP A 146 5.51 -4.43 -16.76
CA ASP A 146 6.26 -3.80 -17.86
C ASP A 146 6.91 -2.48 -17.46
N TYR A 147 6.43 -1.84 -16.38
CA TYR A 147 6.96 -0.59 -15.87
C TYR A 147 6.77 -0.44 -14.36
N VAL A 148 7.62 0.39 -13.75
CA VAL A 148 7.47 0.95 -12.40
C VAL A 148 7.24 2.45 -12.51
N ASP A 149 6.54 3.03 -11.55
CA ASP A 149 6.24 4.47 -11.52
C ASP A 149 7.41 5.30 -10.94
N LEU A 150 8.24 4.66 -10.10
CA LEU A 150 9.44 5.23 -9.50
C LEU A 150 10.57 4.20 -9.35
#